data_AF-A0A024WU53-F1
#
_entry.id   AF-A0A024WU53-F1
#
_cell.length_a   1.000
_cell.length_b   1.000
_cell.length_c   1.000
_cell.angle_alpha   90.00
_cell.angle_beta   90.00
_cell.angle_gamma   90.00
#
_symmetry.space_group_name_H-M   'P 1'
#
loop_
_entity.id
_entity.type
_entity.pdbx_description
1 polymer ?
#
loop_
_entity_poly.entity_id
_entity_poly.type
_entity_poly.pdbx_seq_one_letter_code
_entity_poly.pdbx_strand_id
1 'polypeptide(L)'
;MNKILSTFYENYRNTPRNIKFVDIYILITLVNILLLYMYGYFSCSFDEKISVAAIFTALGNLTFSIALREQISNKSLFNIKREKIIFDFVLCSLVLYIGVFSYMHLN
;
A
#
# COMPACT_ATOMS: atom_id res chain seq x y z
N MET A 1 26.45 9.31 -10.96
CA MET A 1 25.26 9.21 -10.09
C MET A 1 24.23 10.31 -10.33
N ASN A 2 24.59 11.60 -10.30
CA ASN A 2 23.61 12.70 -10.42
C ASN A 2 22.82 12.69 -11.75
N LYS A 3 23.45 12.33 -12.88
CA LYS A 3 22.77 12.20 -14.19
C LYS A 3 21.71 11.11 -14.23
N ILE A 4 21.92 10.02 -13.49
CA ILE A 4 20.96 8.91 -13.41
C ILE A 4 19.74 9.38 -12.61
N LEU A 5 19.96 9.97 -11.43
CA LEU A 5 18.88 10.54 -10.60
C LEU A 5 18.06 11.61 -11.35
N SER A 6 18.71 12.52 -12.09
CA SER A 6 18.00 13.54 -12.86
C SER A 6 17.16 12.94 -13.98
N THR A 7 17.68 11.92 -14.68
CA THR A 7 16.96 11.23 -15.76
C THR A 7 15.75 10.45 -15.23
N PHE A 8 15.90 9.79 -14.07
CA PHE A 8 14.77 9.13 -13.39
C PHE A 8 13.69 10.12 -12.95
N TYR A 9 14.10 11.28 -12.42
CA TYR A 9 13.18 12.32 -11.99
C TYR A 9 12.40 12.92 -13.17
N GLU A 10 13.05 13.19 -14.29
CA GLU A 10 12.37 13.69 -15.50
C GLU A 10 11.38 12.66 -16.05
N ASN A 11 11.73 11.38 -16.08
CA ASN A 11 10.82 10.31 -16.48
C ASN A 11 9.62 10.17 -15.52
N TYR A 12 9.84 10.32 -14.21
CA TYR A 12 8.77 10.32 -13.21
C TYR A 12 7.88 11.57 -13.30
N ARG A 13 8.44 12.72 -13.71
CA ARG A 13 7.67 13.96 -13.92
C ARG A 13 6.64 13.79 -15.03
N ASN A 14 6.93 12.98 -16.05
CA ASN A 14 6.02 12.69 -17.16
C ASN A 14 4.93 11.67 -16.83
N THR A 15 4.98 11.05 -15.64
CA THR A 15 3.96 10.08 -15.21
C THR A 15 2.60 10.77 -14.97
N PRO A 16 1.47 10.14 -15.37
CA PRO A 16 0.13 10.71 -15.20
C PRO A 16 -0.21 10.96 -13.72
N ARG A 17 -0.99 12.01 -13.46
CA ARG A 17 -1.36 12.48 -12.11
C ARG A 17 -2.02 11.40 -11.24
N ASN A 18 -2.77 10.48 -11.86
CA ASN A 18 -3.43 9.37 -11.16
C ASN A 18 -2.42 8.39 -10.54
N ILE A 19 -1.31 8.11 -11.24
CA ILE A 19 -0.27 7.20 -10.73
C ILE A 19 0.53 7.89 -9.62
N LYS A 20 0.82 9.19 -9.76
CA LYS A 20 1.47 9.97 -8.70
C LYS A 20 0.66 10.00 -7.40
N PHE A 21 -0.68 10.00 -7.49
CA PHE A 21 -1.54 9.92 -6.31
C PHE A 21 -1.39 8.57 -5.58
N VAL A 22 -1.37 7.46 -6.33
CA VAL A 22 -1.11 6.12 -5.78
C VAL A 22 0.30 6.05 -5.18
N ASP A 23 1.30 6.64 -5.83
CA ASP A 23 2.68 6.67 -5.31
C ASP A 23 2.79 7.44 -3.99
N ILE A 24 2.10 8.57 -3.84
CA ILE A 24 2.04 9.30 -2.56
C ILE A 24 1.35 8.45 -1.49
N TYR A 25 0.27 7.75 -1.84
CA TYR A 25 -0.42 6.85 -0.91
C TYR A 25 0.47 5.69 -0.43
N ILE A 26 1.25 5.10 -1.34
CA ILE A 26 2.27 4.09 -1.02
C ILE A 26 3.30 4.66 -0.05
N LEU A 27 3.79 5.87 -0.31
CA LEU A 27 4.79 6.52 0.54
C LEU A 27 4.25 6.80 1.95
N ILE A 28 3.02 7.30 2.07
CA ILE A 28 2.35 7.49 3.36
C ILE A 28 2.21 6.15 4.10
N THR A 29 1.84 5.08 3.39
CA THR A 29 1.69 3.73 3.97
C THR A 29 3.03 3.22 4.50
N LEU A 30 4.13 3.43 3.77
CA LEU A 30 5.48 3.08 4.23
C LEU A 30 5.91 3.87 5.47
N VAL A 31 5.62 5.17 5.51
CA VAL A 31 5.89 6.01 6.68
C VAL A 31 5.11 5.50 7.90
N ASN A 32 3.83 5.14 7.72
CA ASN A 32 3.00 4.59 8.79
C ASN A 32 3.55 3.26 9.33
N ILE A 33 4.04 2.36 8.46
CA ILE A 33 4.68 1.11 8.89
C ILE A 33 5.92 1.41 9.75
N LEU A 34 6.74 2.37 9.31
CA LEU A 34 7.96 2.73 10.00
C LEU A 34 7.66 3.36 11.37
N LEU A 35 6.64 4.23 11.45
CA LEU A 35 6.16 4.79 12.72
C LEU A 35 5.61 3.71 13.65
N LEU A 36 4.83 2.76 13.13
CA LEU A 36 4.29 1.65 13.92
C LEU A 36 5.41 0.76 14.47
N TYR A 37 6.42 0.47 13.66
CA TYR A 37 7.59 -0.29 14.09
C TYR A 37 8.37 0.45 15.19
N MET A 38 8.63 1.74 15.01
CA MET A 38 9.27 2.57 16.04
C MET A 38 8.44 2.58 17.33
N TYR A 39 7.13 2.77 17.23
CA TYR A 39 6.23 2.78 18.38
C TYR A 39 6.27 1.45 19.15
N GLY A 40 6.24 0.32 18.44
CA GLY A 40 6.37 -1.01 19.05
C GLY A 40 7.74 -1.24 19.70
N TYR A 41 8.81 -0.69 19.12
CA TYR A 41 10.16 -0.79 19.70
C TYR A 41 10.32 0.03 20.99
N PHE A 42 9.77 1.25 21.03
CA PHE A 42 9.84 2.11 22.22
C PHE A 42 8.85 1.69 23.31
N SER A 43 7.65 1.25 22.92
CA SER A 43 6.61 0.81 23.85
C SER A 43 6.82 -0.66 24.19
N CYS A 44 7.65 -0.93 25.20
CA CYS A 44 7.95 -2.26 25.75
C CYS A 44 6.71 -3.08 26.21
N SER A 45 5.49 -2.54 26.06
CA SER A 45 4.21 -3.13 26.49
C SER A 45 3.15 -3.03 25.40
N PHE A 46 3.54 -3.09 24.13
CA PHE A 46 2.58 -3.14 23.04
C PHE A 46 1.96 -4.53 22.95
N ASP A 47 0.62 -4.61 22.96
CA ASP A 47 -0.10 -5.87 22.85
C ASP A 47 0.27 -6.56 21.53
N GLU A 48 0.87 -7.75 21.62
CA GLU A 48 1.43 -8.48 20.48
C GLU A 48 0.38 -8.67 19.38
N LYS A 49 -0.88 -8.88 19.76
CA LYS A 49 -2.00 -9.08 18.83
C LYS A 49 -2.29 -7.83 17.99
N ILE A 50 -2.33 -6.66 18.63
CA ILE A 50 -2.61 -5.39 17.97
C ILE A 50 -1.44 -5.02 17.05
N SER A 51 -0.21 -5.30 17.47
CA SER A 51 1.00 -5.14 16.65
C SER A 51 0.93 -5.95 15.37
N VAL A 52 0.68 -7.25 15.50
CA VAL A 52 0.60 -8.17 14.37
C VAL A 52 -0.53 -7.75 13.43
N ALA A 53 -1.73 -7.47 13.97
CA ALA A 53 -2.87 -6.98 13.21
C ALA A 53 -2.55 -5.71 12.41
N ALA A 54 -1.91 -4.72 13.04
CA ALA A 54 -1.57 -3.45 12.41
C ALA A 54 -0.48 -3.61 11.34
N ILE A 55 0.55 -4.44 11.59
CA ILE A 55 1.61 -4.74 10.62
C ILE A 55 1.03 -5.45 9.38
N PHE A 56 0.20 -6.48 9.58
CA PHE A 56 -0.44 -7.21 8.47
C PHE A 56 -1.39 -6.32 7.67
N THR A 57 -2.14 -5.44 8.34
CA THR A 57 -3.02 -4.47 7.66
C THR A 57 -2.21 -3.52 6.78
N ALA A 58 -1.11 -3.00 7.31
CA ALA A 58 -0.29 -2.04 6.59
C ALA A 58 0.46 -2.71 5.42
N LEU A 59 0.97 -3.94 5.60
CA LEU A 59 1.55 -4.74 4.52
C LEU A 59 0.52 -5.08 3.43
N GLY A 60 -0.69 -5.50 3.81
CA GLY A 60 -1.77 -5.80 2.85
C GLY A 60 -2.15 -4.56 2.02
N ASN A 61 -2.33 -3.41 2.67
CA ASN A 61 -2.59 -2.14 2.00
C ASN A 61 -1.45 -1.73 1.05
N LEU A 62 -0.19 -1.95 1.44
CA LEU A 62 0.96 -1.69 0.60
C LEU A 62 0.95 -2.60 -0.65
N THR A 63 0.74 -3.90 -0.46
CA THR A 63 0.66 -4.88 -1.56
C THR A 63 -0.46 -4.55 -2.53
N PHE A 64 -1.67 -4.22 -2.04
CA PHE A 64 -2.79 -3.84 -2.90
C PHE A 64 -2.54 -2.54 -3.66
N SER A 65 -1.87 -1.56 -3.03
CA SER A 65 -1.54 -0.30 -3.68
C SER A 65 -0.51 -0.47 -4.80
N ILE A 66 0.48 -1.35 -4.61
CA ILE A 66 1.45 -1.70 -5.65
C ILE A 66 0.76 -2.45 -6.79
N ALA A 67 -0.11 -3.42 -6.47
CA ALA A 67 -0.89 -4.14 -7.48
C ALA A 67 -1.78 -3.20 -8.30
N LEU A 68 -2.43 -2.23 -7.64
CA LEU A 68 -3.24 -1.20 -8.30
C LEU A 68 -2.40 -0.33 -9.24
N ARG A 69 -1.19 0.09 -8.81
CA ARG A 69 -0.26 0.85 -9.64
C ARG A 69 0.11 0.08 -10.91
N GLU A 70 0.45 -1.19 -10.77
CA GLU A 70 0.88 -2.05 -11.87
C GLU A 70 -0.25 -2.27 -12.89
N GLN A 71 -1.46 -2.56 -12.41
CA GLN A 71 -2.64 -2.75 -13.27
C GLN A 71 -3.05 -1.46 -14.01
N ILE A 72 -2.86 -0.29 -13.40
CA ILE A 72 -3.15 1.01 -14.05
C ILE A 72 -2.08 1.37 -15.08
N SER A 73 -0.80 1.06 -14.81
CA SER A 73 0.31 1.37 -15.69
C SER A 73 0.31 0.48 -16.94
N ASN A 74 0.11 -0.83 -16.75
CA ASN A 74 0.24 -1.85 -17.81
C ASN A 74 -1.12 -2.28 -18.39
N LYS A 75 -1.85 -1.31 -18.98
CA LYS A 75 -3.16 -1.55 -19.61
C LYS A 75 -3.14 -2.55 -20.77
N SER A 76 -2.00 -2.70 -21.45
CA SER A 76 -1.87 -3.63 -22.59
C SER A 76 -1.78 -5.10 -22.15
N LEU A 77 -1.19 -5.36 -20.98
CA LEU A 77 -1.09 -6.71 -20.40
C LEU A 77 -2.39 -7.11 -19.70
N PHE A 78 -2.98 -6.17 -18.96
CA PHE A 78 -4.23 -6.37 -18.25
C PHE A 78 -5.34 -5.70 -19.05
N ASN A 79 -5.92 -6.42 -20.02
CA ASN A 79 -7.07 -5.99 -20.82
C ASN A 79 -8.37 -5.92 -19.97
N ILE A 80 -8.29 -5.22 -18.84
CA ILE A 80 -9.29 -5.14 -17.79
C ILE A 80 -9.80 -3.70 -17.74
N LYS A 81 -11.12 -3.55 -17.67
CA LYS A 81 -11.75 -2.23 -17.50
C LYS A 81 -11.27 -1.60 -16.19
N ARG A 82 -11.02 -0.29 -16.22
CA ARG A 82 -10.60 0.49 -15.03
C ARG A 82 -11.56 0.32 -13.84
N GLU A 83 -12.85 0.22 -14.11
CA GLU A 83 -13.90 0.00 -13.10
C GLU A 83 -13.70 -1.32 -12.35
N LYS A 84 -13.34 -2.39 -13.07
CA LYS A 84 -13.08 -3.70 -12.48
C LYS A 84 -11.81 -3.69 -11.61
N ILE A 85 -10.75 -3.01 -12.06
CA ILE A 85 -9.52 -2.84 -11.27
C ILE A 85 -9.81 -2.16 -9.93
N ILE A 86 -10.62 -1.10 -9.95
CA ILE A 86 -11.01 -0.38 -8.72
C ILE A 86 -11.90 -1.27 -7.84
N PHE A 87 -12.85 -1.99 -8.44
CA PHE A 87 -13.72 -2.92 -7.71
C PHE A 87 -12.91 -4.03 -7.01
N ASP A 88 -11.99 -4.68 -7.73
CA ASP A 88 -11.14 -5.72 -7.18
C ASP A 88 -10.25 -5.19 -6.04
N PHE A 89 -9.70 -3.97 -6.19
CA PHE A 89 -8.94 -3.30 -5.13
C PHE A 89 -9.78 -3.04 -3.87
N VAL A 90 -11.00 -2.51 -4.02
CA VAL A 90 -11.90 -2.23 -2.90
C VAL A 90 -12.33 -3.52 -2.22
N LEU A 91 -12.67 -4.56 -2.99
CA LEU A 91 -13.09 -5.85 -2.46
C LEU A 91 -11.98 -6.52 -1.67
N CYS A 92 -10.75 -6.57 -2.22
CA CYS A 92 -9.58 -7.10 -1.51
C CYS A 92 -9.27 -6.32 -0.23
N SER A 93 -9.37 -4.99 -0.28
CA SER A 93 -9.16 -4.14 0.90
C SER A 93 -10.22 -4.42 1.98
N LEU A 94 -11.48 -4.56 1.59
CA LEU A 94 -12.58 -4.85 2.50
C LEU A 94 -12.40 -6.22 3.19
N VAL A 95 -12.00 -7.25 2.43
CA VAL A 95 -11.68 -8.57 2.96
C VAL A 95 -10.52 -8.51 3.95
N LEU A 96 -9.47 -7.74 3.65
CA LEU A 96 -8.35 -7.55 4.57
C LEU A 96 -8.81 -6.92 5.89
N TYR A 97 -9.60 -5.84 5.84
CA TYR A 97 -10.10 -5.20 7.06
C TYR A 97 -11.01 -6.14 7.87
N ILE A 98 -11.92 -6.88 7.23
CA ILE A 98 -12.75 -7.88 7.92
C ILE A 98 -11.88 -8.96 8.59
N GLY A 99 -10.85 -9.46 7.90
CA GLY A 99 -9.93 -10.46 8.45
C GLY A 99 -9.19 -9.96 9.67
N VAL A 100 -8.72 -8.71 9.63
CA VAL A 100 -8.01 -8.05 10.75
C VAL A 100 -8.94 -7.82 11.93
N PHE A 101 -10.15 -7.30 11.70
CA PHE A 101 -11.15 -7.12 12.76
C PHE A 101 -11.52 -8.45 13.42
N SER A 102 -11.68 -9.51 12.62
CA SER A 102 -11.95 -10.85 13.14
C SER A 102 -10.79 -11.37 13.99
N TYR A 103 -9.55 -11.18 13.54
CA TYR A 103 -8.35 -11.57 14.29
C TYR A 103 -8.24 -10.85 15.64
N MET A 104 -8.60 -9.56 15.68
CA MET A 104 -8.57 -8.77 16.91
C MET A 104 -9.72 -9.11 17.88
N HIS A 105 -10.88 -9.57 17.38
CA HIS A 105 -12.08 -9.79 18.21
C HIS A 105 -12.25 -11.25 18.68
N LEU A 106 -11.87 -12.25 17.87
CA LEU A 106 -12.13 -13.66 18.18
C LEU A 106 -11.07 -14.34 19.06
N ASN A 107 -9.95 -13.69 19.38
CA ASN A 107 -8.78 -14.33 19.98
C ASN A 107 -8.20 -13.57 21.17
#